data_AF-X0TJ79-F1
#
_entry.id   AF-X0TJ79-F1
#
_cell.length_a   1.000
_cell.length_b   1.000
_cell.length_c   1.000
_cell.angle_alpha   90.00
_cell.angle_beta   90.00
_cell.angle_gamma   90.00
#
_symmetry.space_group_name_H-M   'P 1'
#
loop_
_entity.id
_entity.type
_entity.pdbx_description
1 polymer ?
#
loop_
_entity_poly.entity_id
_entity_poly.type
_entity_poly.pdbx_seq_one_letter_code
_entity_poly.pdbx_strand_id
1 'polypeptide(L)'
;MKRLLVLGIVLAMWCAGASSNAAVSAEGSACAFAKPPTTYETSEDRRLYLGAMELAAYNMLFPGDDFFSVEHLETGLRSSRGTTQPQMPPTLLKAIAWVESAMVQASYATPFEAIGPALVSFDCGHGIMQVTSGMTTPLGESGRESPEQALVATHFAYNIARGAVILADKWNAAPENRPVAGTDTGGDPGIAENWYFAVWSYNGFTGPGANRSNHPL
;
A
#
# COMPACT_ATOMS: atom_id res chain seq x y z
N MET A 1 -43.72 75.83 26.24
CA MET A 1 -43.90 75.31 24.87
C MET A 1 -43.07 74.04 24.72
N LYS A 2 -43.73 72.96 24.27
CA LYS A 2 -43.22 71.70 23.69
C LYS A 2 -42.23 70.83 24.50
N ARG A 3 -42.79 69.73 25.02
CA ARG A 3 -42.11 68.47 25.36
C ARG A 3 -41.51 67.86 24.08
N LEU A 4 -40.28 67.35 24.13
CA LEU A 4 -39.79 66.36 23.16
C LEU A 4 -39.31 65.11 23.91
N LEU A 5 -40.01 64.01 23.67
CA LEU A 5 -39.55 62.64 23.92
C LEU A 5 -38.36 62.35 23.01
N VAL A 6 -37.31 61.73 23.54
CA VAL A 6 -36.32 60.98 22.75
C VAL A 6 -36.56 59.51 23.04
N LEU A 7 -37.05 58.79 22.03
CA LEU A 7 -37.22 57.33 22.02
C LEU A 7 -35.83 56.68 21.95
N GLY A 8 -35.48 55.86 22.93
CA GLY A 8 -34.31 54.98 22.87
C GLY A 8 -34.57 53.80 21.95
N ILE A 9 -33.71 53.61 20.94
CA ILE A 9 -33.69 52.41 20.10
C ILE A 9 -32.86 51.35 20.84
N VAL A 10 -33.52 50.28 21.29
CA VAL A 10 -32.86 49.05 21.76
C VAL A 10 -32.68 48.14 20.55
N LEU A 11 -31.44 47.97 20.08
CA LEU A 11 -31.11 46.93 19.11
C LEU A 11 -30.96 45.61 19.87
N ALA A 12 -31.93 44.71 19.73
CA ALA A 12 -31.83 43.33 20.19
C ALA A 12 -30.95 42.55 19.20
N MET A 13 -29.73 42.21 19.61
CA MET A 13 -28.81 41.39 18.84
C MET A 13 -29.20 39.92 19.01
N TRP A 14 -29.92 39.36 18.04
CA TRP A 14 -30.17 37.93 17.93
C TRP A 14 -28.89 37.22 17.48
N CYS A 15 -28.21 36.55 18.40
CA CYS A 15 -27.20 35.55 18.04
C CYS A 15 -27.92 34.26 17.65
N ALA A 16 -28.19 34.09 16.34
CA ALA A 16 -28.52 32.80 15.78
C ALA A 16 -27.26 31.92 15.84
N GLY A 17 -27.18 31.04 16.83
CA GLY A 17 -26.17 29.98 16.86
C GLY A 17 -26.44 29.02 15.71
N ALA A 18 -25.69 29.16 14.62
CA ALA A 18 -25.62 28.15 13.59
C ALA A 18 -24.89 26.93 14.18
N SER A 19 -25.66 25.93 14.60
CA SER A 19 -25.14 24.58 14.83
C SER A 19 -24.68 24.03 13.48
N SER A 20 -23.39 24.18 13.21
CA SER A 20 -22.72 23.49 12.11
C SER A 20 -22.70 21.99 12.44
N ASN A 21 -23.75 21.28 12.03
CA ASN A 21 -23.64 19.86 11.73
C ASN A 21 -22.71 19.73 10.51
N ALA A 22 -21.41 19.83 10.75
CA ALA A 22 -20.41 19.31 9.83
C ALA A 22 -20.61 17.80 9.82
N ALA A 23 -21.47 17.33 8.91
CA ALA A 23 -21.40 15.96 8.46
C ALA A 23 -19.96 15.77 7.95
N VAL A 24 -19.16 15.04 8.71
CA VAL A 24 -17.90 14.48 8.20
C VAL A 24 -18.34 13.59 7.05
N SER A 25 -18.25 14.12 5.83
CA SER A 25 -18.31 13.30 4.64
C SER A 25 -17.16 12.32 4.75
N ALA A 26 -17.46 11.04 4.96
CA ALA A 26 -16.54 9.99 4.59
C ALA A 26 -16.32 10.15 3.07
N GLU A 27 -15.29 10.90 2.68
CA GLU A 27 -14.78 10.85 1.32
C GLU A 27 -14.37 9.40 1.09
N GLY A 28 -15.19 8.65 0.35
CA GLY A 28 -14.77 7.38 -0.20
C GLY A 28 -13.53 7.66 -1.03
N SER A 29 -12.38 7.16 -0.60
CA SER A 29 -11.12 7.41 -1.30
C SER A 29 -11.19 6.77 -2.68
N ALA A 30 -11.11 7.59 -3.73
CA ALA A 30 -11.06 7.10 -5.11
C ALA A 30 -9.69 6.46 -5.39
N CYS A 31 -9.59 5.56 -6.37
CA CYS A 31 -8.28 5.04 -6.78
C CYS A 31 -7.38 6.14 -7.34
N ALA A 32 -6.07 5.95 -7.29
CA ALA A 32 -5.07 6.91 -7.77
C ALA A 32 -5.32 7.38 -9.21
N PHE A 33 -5.88 6.50 -10.05
CA PHE A 33 -6.16 6.78 -11.45
C PHE A 33 -7.66 6.72 -11.74
N ALA A 34 -8.18 7.76 -12.42
CA ALA A 34 -9.56 7.77 -12.89
C ALA A 34 -9.84 6.69 -13.96
N LYS A 35 -8.80 6.27 -14.68
CA LYS A 35 -8.81 5.14 -15.62
C LYS A 35 -7.49 4.38 -15.49
N PRO A 36 -7.48 3.04 -15.59
CA PRO A 36 -6.24 2.28 -15.54
C PRO A 36 -5.24 2.79 -16.58
N PRO A 37 -4.00 3.11 -16.19
CA PRO A 37 -2.95 3.48 -17.14
C PRO A 37 -2.53 2.25 -17.94
N THR A 38 -1.72 2.41 -19.00
CA THR A 38 -1.27 1.27 -19.81
C THR A 38 0.03 0.67 -19.27
N THR A 39 0.17 -0.64 -19.36
CA THR A 39 1.37 -1.41 -18.98
C THR A 39 1.63 -2.55 -19.96
N TYR A 40 2.84 -3.10 -19.92
CA TYR A 40 3.25 -4.25 -20.71
C TYR A 40 2.98 -5.56 -19.96
N GLU A 41 2.31 -6.50 -20.61
CA GLU A 41 2.14 -7.87 -20.13
C GLU A 41 3.24 -8.77 -20.69
N THR A 42 3.89 -9.52 -19.81
CA THR A 42 5.04 -10.36 -20.21
C THR A 42 4.63 -11.60 -21.03
N SER A 43 5.62 -12.39 -21.44
CA SER A 43 5.43 -13.67 -22.12
C SER A 43 4.64 -14.66 -21.25
N GLU A 44 4.03 -15.66 -21.88
CA GLU A 44 3.25 -16.69 -21.18
C GLU A 44 4.10 -17.46 -20.13
N ASP A 45 5.40 -17.63 -20.37
CA ASP A 45 6.31 -18.36 -19.50
C ASP A 45 6.71 -17.62 -18.21
N ARG A 46 6.29 -16.36 -18.06
CA ARG A 46 6.50 -15.49 -16.87
C ARG A 46 7.95 -15.31 -16.44
N ARG A 47 8.94 -15.67 -17.26
CA ARG A 47 10.35 -15.69 -16.84
C ARG A 47 10.84 -14.33 -16.37
N LEU A 48 10.41 -13.26 -17.02
CA LEU A 48 10.78 -11.90 -16.65
C LEU A 48 10.25 -11.52 -15.25
N TYR A 49 9.00 -11.86 -14.94
CA TYR A 49 8.40 -11.59 -13.63
C TYR A 49 9.03 -12.45 -12.53
N LEU A 50 9.27 -13.74 -12.80
CA LEU A 50 9.96 -14.63 -11.87
C LEU A 50 11.36 -14.12 -11.53
N GLY A 51 12.12 -13.68 -12.53
CA GLY A 51 13.45 -13.09 -12.33
C GLY A 51 13.40 -11.79 -11.52
N ALA A 52 12.40 -10.93 -11.75
CA ALA A 52 12.23 -9.72 -10.95
C ALA A 52 11.88 -10.02 -9.49
N MET A 53 11.08 -11.06 -9.21
CA MET A 53 10.79 -11.48 -7.83
C MET A 53 12.02 -12.05 -7.13
N GLU A 54 12.86 -12.80 -7.83
CA GLU A 54 14.17 -13.25 -7.30
C GLU A 54 15.04 -12.05 -6.91
N LEU A 55 15.15 -11.05 -7.78
CA LEU A 55 15.94 -9.85 -7.49
C LEU A 55 15.33 -9.00 -6.35
N ALA A 56 14.01 -8.83 -6.34
CA ALA A 56 13.31 -8.08 -5.30
C ALA A 56 13.49 -8.69 -3.91
N ALA A 57 13.53 -10.03 -3.84
CA ALA A 57 13.69 -10.76 -2.60
C ALA A 57 15.00 -10.44 -1.85
N TYR A 58 16.01 -9.94 -2.57
CA TYR A 58 17.31 -9.54 -2.03
C TYR A 58 17.61 -8.04 -2.23
N ASN A 59 16.58 -7.22 -2.45
CA ASN A 59 16.70 -5.77 -2.70
C ASN A 59 17.61 -5.40 -3.88
N MET A 60 17.61 -6.20 -4.95
CA MET A 60 18.49 -6.01 -6.11
C MET A 60 17.84 -5.30 -7.30
N LEU A 61 16.56 -4.90 -7.19
CA LEU A 61 15.89 -4.13 -8.25
C LEU A 61 16.26 -2.65 -8.19
N PHE A 62 16.10 -2.01 -7.03
CA PHE A 62 16.29 -0.57 -6.83
C PHE A 62 16.94 -0.25 -5.47
N PRO A 63 18.16 -0.77 -5.20
CA PRO A 63 18.82 -0.55 -3.91
C PRO A 63 19.06 0.94 -3.64
N GLY A 64 18.62 1.42 -2.48
CA GLY A 64 18.79 2.80 -2.03
C GLY A 64 17.73 3.78 -2.52
N ASP A 65 16.71 3.32 -3.23
CA ASP A 65 15.52 4.11 -3.55
C ASP A 65 14.58 4.22 -2.33
N ASP A 66 14.11 5.43 -2.02
CA ASP A 66 13.33 5.70 -0.80
C ASP A 66 11.96 4.98 -0.76
N PHE A 67 11.39 4.60 -1.90
CA PHE A 67 10.05 4.00 -1.99
C PHE A 67 10.05 2.54 -2.45
N PHE A 68 11.05 2.17 -3.26
CA PHE A 68 11.17 0.86 -3.91
C PHE A 68 12.32 -0.01 -3.37
N SER A 69 13.18 0.52 -2.49
CA SER A 69 14.18 -0.29 -1.80
C SER A 69 13.59 -0.96 -0.55
N VAL A 70 13.87 -2.24 -0.37
CA VAL A 70 13.55 -2.94 0.87
C VAL A 70 14.51 -2.48 1.97
N GLU A 71 13.98 -2.03 3.11
CA GLU A 71 14.77 -1.67 4.28
C GLU A 71 15.28 -2.91 5.05
N HIS A 72 16.12 -2.67 6.06
CA HIS A 72 16.61 -3.72 6.95
C HIS A 72 15.45 -4.51 7.57
N LEU A 73 15.66 -5.82 7.73
CA LEU A 73 14.69 -6.69 8.39
C LEU A 73 15.05 -6.86 9.85
N GLU A 74 14.07 -6.70 10.73
CA GLU A 74 14.23 -6.96 12.14
C GLU A 74 14.13 -8.45 12.46
N THR A 75 15.09 -8.99 13.22
CA THR A 75 15.19 -10.42 13.57
C THR A 75 15.38 -10.58 15.07
N GLY A 76 15.32 -11.81 15.57
CA GLY A 76 15.46 -12.11 16.99
C GLY A 76 14.14 -12.10 17.77
N LEU A 77 14.26 -12.30 19.08
CA LEU A 77 13.14 -12.45 20.00
C LEU A 77 12.56 -11.08 20.39
N ARG A 78 11.34 -11.06 20.93
CA ARG A 78 10.67 -9.84 21.44
C ARG A 78 11.56 -9.01 22.38
N SER A 79 12.38 -9.65 23.22
CA SER A 79 13.25 -8.97 24.19
C SER A 79 14.65 -8.63 23.66
N SER A 80 14.99 -9.08 22.45
CA SER A 80 16.32 -8.94 21.86
C SER A 80 16.20 -8.97 20.33
N ARG A 81 15.72 -7.87 19.77
CA ARG A 81 15.63 -7.65 18.33
C ARG A 81 16.95 -7.07 17.81
N GLY A 82 17.39 -7.53 16.65
CA GLY A 82 18.48 -6.94 15.86
C GLY A 82 18.01 -6.69 14.43
N THR A 83 18.90 -6.19 13.57
CA THR A 83 18.61 -5.99 12.15
C THR A 83 19.53 -6.83 11.27
N THR A 84 19.01 -7.28 10.14
CA THR A 84 19.76 -7.95 9.08
C THR A 84 19.51 -7.27 7.73
N GLN A 85 20.35 -7.60 6.75
CA GLN A 85 20.17 -7.12 5.40
C GLN A 85 18.85 -7.64 4.80
N PRO A 86 18.25 -6.89 3.86
CA PRO A 86 17.02 -7.31 3.21
C PRO A 86 17.17 -8.69 2.54
N GLN A 87 16.39 -9.65 3.02
CA GLN A 87 16.30 -10.98 2.42
C GLN A 87 14.94 -11.58 2.75
N MET A 88 14.24 -12.10 1.75
CA MET A 88 13.04 -12.92 1.95
C MET A 88 13.07 -14.12 1.00
N PRO A 89 12.34 -15.20 1.26
CA PRO A 89 12.28 -16.33 0.35
C PRO A 89 11.61 -15.89 -0.96
N PRO A 90 12.26 -16.00 -2.12
CA PRO A 90 11.67 -15.62 -3.41
C PRO A 90 10.36 -16.35 -3.71
N THR A 91 10.20 -17.55 -3.16
CA THR A 91 8.96 -18.34 -3.24
C THR A 91 7.76 -17.64 -2.61
N LEU A 92 7.95 -16.83 -1.57
CA LEU A 92 6.86 -16.05 -0.98
C LEU A 92 6.36 -14.96 -1.94
N LEU A 93 7.26 -14.21 -2.57
CA LEU A 93 6.86 -13.19 -3.55
C LEU A 93 6.13 -13.81 -4.75
N LYS A 94 6.59 -14.97 -5.22
CA LYS A 94 5.92 -15.73 -6.29
C LYS A 94 4.53 -16.21 -5.87
N ALA A 95 4.40 -16.73 -4.65
CA ALA A 95 3.13 -17.19 -4.12
C ALA A 95 2.13 -16.03 -3.95
N ILE A 96 2.59 -14.90 -3.42
CA ILE A 96 1.79 -13.68 -3.29
C ILE A 96 1.35 -13.21 -4.68
N ALA A 97 2.25 -13.03 -5.63
CA ALA A 97 1.91 -12.61 -6.98
C ALA A 97 0.89 -13.55 -7.66
N TRP A 98 1.01 -14.86 -7.44
CA TRP A 98 0.05 -15.83 -7.95
C TRP A 98 -1.33 -15.66 -7.33
N VAL A 99 -1.41 -15.51 -6.00
CA VAL A 99 -2.68 -15.34 -5.30
C VAL A 99 -3.34 -13.99 -5.61
N GLU A 100 -2.54 -12.93 -5.68
CA GLU A 100 -3.02 -11.55 -5.86
C GLU A 100 -3.52 -11.29 -7.29
N SER A 101 -2.84 -11.84 -8.31
CA SER A 101 -3.11 -11.47 -9.70
C SER A 101 -3.04 -12.60 -10.71
N ALA A 102 -2.82 -13.85 -10.29
CA ALA A 102 -2.40 -14.93 -11.20
C ALA A 102 -1.14 -14.56 -12.02
N MET A 103 -0.24 -13.77 -11.41
CA MET A 103 1.01 -13.29 -12.01
C MET A 103 0.82 -12.45 -13.29
N VAL A 104 -0.14 -11.53 -13.31
CA VAL A 104 -0.34 -10.58 -14.43
C VAL A 104 -0.12 -9.14 -13.98
N GLN A 105 0.50 -8.31 -14.82
CA GLN A 105 0.62 -6.87 -14.55
C GLN A 105 -0.49 -6.09 -15.26
N ALA A 106 -0.85 -6.50 -16.48
CA ALA A 106 -1.93 -5.94 -17.25
C ALA A 106 -3.26 -6.64 -16.94
N SER A 107 -4.37 -6.02 -17.34
CA SER A 107 -5.71 -6.60 -17.31
C SER A 107 -5.71 -8.00 -17.95
N TYR A 108 -6.51 -8.92 -17.41
CA TYR A 108 -6.68 -10.29 -17.93
C TYR A 108 -7.10 -10.37 -19.41
N ALA A 109 -7.63 -9.29 -19.98
CA ALA A 109 -7.97 -9.21 -21.40
C ALA A 109 -6.77 -8.88 -22.31
N THR A 110 -5.63 -8.49 -21.72
CA THR A 110 -4.40 -8.14 -22.45
C THR A 110 -3.67 -9.42 -22.85
N PRO A 111 -3.42 -9.65 -24.16
CA PRO A 111 -2.60 -10.78 -24.59
C PRO A 111 -1.19 -10.72 -24.00
N PHE A 112 -0.53 -11.88 -23.91
CA PHE A 112 0.90 -11.92 -23.61
C PHE A 112 1.70 -11.13 -24.64
N GLU A 113 2.80 -10.52 -24.20
CA GLU A 113 3.69 -9.70 -25.02
C GLU A 113 3.00 -8.49 -25.67
N ALA A 114 1.94 -7.97 -25.04
CA ALA A 114 1.19 -6.81 -25.51
C ALA A 114 1.14 -5.69 -24.46
N ILE A 115 0.76 -4.49 -24.92
CA ILE A 115 0.47 -3.34 -24.06
C ILE A 115 -1.04 -3.22 -23.94
N GLY A 116 -1.52 -3.13 -22.70
CA GLY A 116 -2.94 -2.99 -22.38
C GLY A 116 -3.16 -2.20 -21.10
N PRO A 117 -4.42 -2.04 -20.65
CA PRO A 117 -4.71 -1.43 -19.36
C PRO A 117 -4.04 -2.21 -18.23
N ALA A 118 -3.51 -1.52 -17.22
CA ALA A 118 -3.01 -2.14 -16.01
C ALA A 118 -4.12 -2.91 -15.28
N LEU A 119 -3.76 -3.98 -14.59
CA LEU A 119 -4.68 -4.66 -13.69
C LEU A 119 -4.99 -3.72 -12.52
N VAL A 120 -6.26 -3.37 -12.33
CA VAL A 120 -6.74 -2.57 -11.20
C VAL A 120 -7.96 -3.25 -10.60
N SER A 121 -7.89 -3.62 -9.32
CA SER A 121 -9.01 -4.20 -8.57
C SER A 121 -9.96 -3.12 -8.02
N PHE A 122 -11.12 -3.56 -7.52
CA PHE A 122 -12.17 -2.67 -6.99
C PHE A 122 -11.73 -1.88 -5.75
N ASP A 123 -10.70 -2.35 -5.07
CA ASP A 123 -10.13 -1.76 -3.87
C ASP A 123 -8.78 -1.04 -4.16
N CYS A 124 -8.58 -0.68 -5.43
CA CYS A 124 -7.43 0.08 -5.93
C CYS A 124 -6.08 -0.66 -5.85
N GLY A 125 -6.10 -1.99 -5.91
CA GLY A 125 -4.90 -2.81 -6.07
C GLY A 125 -4.39 -2.80 -7.49
N HIS A 126 -3.13 -2.44 -7.67
CA HIS A 126 -2.53 -2.28 -8.98
C HIS A 126 -1.53 -3.39 -9.28
N GLY A 127 -1.62 -3.96 -10.47
CA GLY A 127 -0.59 -4.82 -11.07
C GLY A 127 -0.35 -6.15 -10.36
N ILE A 128 0.82 -6.72 -10.61
CA ILE A 128 1.13 -8.13 -10.27
C ILE A 128 1.13 -8.45 -8.78
N MET A 129 1.50 -7.49 -7.94
CA MET A 129 1.51 -7.63 -6.48
C MET A 129 0.26 -7.02 -5.81
N GLN A 130 -0.73 -6.59 -6.60
CA GLN A 130 -1.92 -5.85 -6.16
C GLN A 130 -1.59 -4.74 -5.15
N VAL A 131 -0.63 -3.89 -5.50
CA VAL A 131 -0.18 -2.80 -4.62
C VAL A 131 -1.31 -1.79 -4.45
N THR A 132 -1.67 -1.58 -3.19
CA THR A 132 -2.80 -0.74 -2.79
C THR A 132 -2.34 0.44 -1.92
N SER A 133 -1.38 0.22 -1.02
CA SER A 133 -0.89 1.24 -0.10
C SER A 133 -0.28 2.40 -0.87
N GLY A 134 -0.84 3.60 -0.72
CA GLY A 134 -0.43 4.79 -1.48
C GLY A 134 -1.05 4.89 -2.89
N MET A 135 -1.92 3.96 -3.27
CA MET A 135 -2.60 3.93 -4.59
C MET A 135 -4.03 4.48 -4.54
N THR A 136 -4.30 5.34 -3.57
CA THR A 136 -5.61 5.97 -3.32
C THR A 136 -5.49 7.48 -3.38
N THR A 137 -6.43 8.13 -4.07
CA THR A 137 -6.43 9.53 -4.51
C THR A 137 -5.13 9.93 -5.23
N PRO A 138 -5.17 10.86 -6.18
CA PRO A 138 -3.94 11.43 -6.70
C PRO A 138 -3.15 12.07 -5.54
N LEU A 139 -1.94 11.57 -5.28
CA LEU A 139 -1.07 12.10 -4.22
C LEU A 139 -0.06 13.14 -4.73
N GLY A 140 0.04 13.28 -6.06
CA GLY A 140 0.88 14.28 -6.70
C GLY A 140 0.22 15.66 -6.73
N GLU A 141 0.94 16.62 -7.30
CA GLU A 141 0.51 18.01 -7.35
C GLU A 141 -0.67 18.21 -8.31
N SER A 142 -1.49 19.22 -8.01
CA SER A 142 -2.59 19.65 -8.88
C SER A 142 -3.59 18.54 -9.24
N GLY A 143 -3.80 17.58 -8.33
CA GLY A 143 -4.74 16.47 -8.53
C GLY A 143 -4.27 15.41 -9.51
N ARG A 144 -2.95 15.30 -9.72
CA ARG A 144 -2.32 14.29 -10.58
C ARG A 144 -1.68 13.18 -9.76
N GLU A 145 -1.56 12.00 -10.35
CA GLU A 145 -0.82 10.88 -9.78
C GLU A 145 0.64 11.26 -9.48
N SER A 146 1.20 10.73 -8.39
CA SER A 146 2.63 10.89 -8.10
C SER A 146 3.48 10.03 -9.06
N PRO A 147 4.78 10.34 -9.22
CA PRO A 147 5.70 9.49 -9.98
C PRO A 147 5.72 8.03 -9.48
N GLU A 148 5.65 7.82 -8.17
CA GLU A 148 5.64 6.49 -7.56
C GLU A 148 4.35 5.74 -7.91
N GLN A 149 3.18 6.42 -7.85
CA GLN A 149 1.90 5.85 -8.27
C GLN A 149 1.95 5.41 -9.75
N ALA A 150 2.53 6.25 -10.62
CA ALA A 150 2.70 5.91 -12.04
C ALA A 150 3.60 4.69 -12.23
N LEU A 151 4.75 4.62 -11.55
CA LEU A 151 5.69 3.50 -11.64
C LEU A 151 5.06 2.19 -11.14
N VAL A 152 4.38 2.22 -9.99
CA VAL A 152 3.67 1.05 -9.44
C VAL A 152 2.61 0.53 -10.43
N ALA A 153 1.85 1.42 -11.05
CA ALA A 153 0.76 1.02 -11.94
C ALA A 153 1.26 0.56 -13.33
N THR A 154 2.35 1.13 -13.83
CA THR A 154 2.76 0.96 -15.24
C THR A 154 3.96 0.06 -15.46
N HIS A 155 4.74 -0.29 -14.42
CA HIS A 155 5.97 -1.06 -14.59
C HIS A 155 6.09 -2.21 -13.58
N PHE A 156 6.09 -3.45 -14.09
CA PHE A 156 6.08 -4.67 -13.25
C PHE A 156 7.24 -4.72 -12.23
N ALA A 157 8.46 -4.31 -12.58
CA ALA A 157 9.59 -4.34 -11.65
C ALA A 157 9.36 -3.41 -10.44
N TYR A 158 8.83 -2.21 -10.65
CA TYR A 158 8.48 -1.27 -9.57
C TYR A 158 7.30 -1.78 -8.74
N ASN A 159 6.32 -2.41 -9.39
CA ASN A 159 5.21 -3.07 -8.70
C ASN A 159 5.70 -4.22 -7.78
N ILE A 160 6.56 -5.09 -8.30
CA ILE A 160 7.18 -6.20 -7.56
C ILE A 160 8.06 -5.68 -6.42
N ALA A 161 8.92 -4.70 -6.68
CA ALA A 161 9.74 -4.06 -5.67
C ALA A 161 8.87 -3.48 -4.55
N ARG A 162 7.81 -2.75 -4.90
CA ARG A 162 6.91 -2.17 -3.89
C ARG A 162 6.16 -3.24 -3.10
N GLY A 163 5.76 -4.35 -3.73
CA GLY A 163 5.22 -5.50 -3.02
C GLY A 163 6.21 -6.10 -2.02
N ALA A 164 7.48 -6.25 -2.39
CA ALA A 164 8.53 -6.70 -1.47
C ALA A 164 8.73 -5.74 -0.29
N VAL A 165 8.75 -4.42 -0.54
CA VAL A 165 8.82 -3.41 0.53
C VAL A 165 7.64 -3.54 1.49
N ILE A 166 6.41 -3.64 0.97
CA ILE A 166 5.21 -3.80 1.81
C ILE A 166 5.31 -5.06 2.67
N LEU A 167 5.76 -6.19 2.12
CA LEU A 167 5.92 -7.43 2.88
C LEU A 167 6.98 -7.28 4.00
N ALA A 168 8.08 -6.60 3.72
CA ALA A 168 9.10 -6.28 4.73
C ALA A 168 8.56 -5.34 5.82
N ASP A 169 7.76 -4.33 5.47
CA ASP A 169 7.08 -3.46 6.44
C ASP A 169 6.14 -4.27 7.36
N LYS A 170 5.45 -5.28 6.81
CA LYS A 170 4.59 -6.16 7.62
C LYS A 170 5.41 -7.06 8.55
N TRP A 171 6.57 -7.53 8.09
CA TRP A 171 7.51 -8.29 8.91
C TRP A 171 8.04 -7.46 10.08
N ASN A 172 8.47 -6.23 9.79
CA ASN A 172 8.98 -5.27 10.78
C ASN A 172 7.87 -4.72 11.71
N ALA A 173 6.59 -5.03 11.47
CA ALA A 173 5.51 -4.66 12.37
C ALA A 173 5.45 -5.54 13.64
N ALA A 174 6.22 -6.62 13.71
CA ALA A 174 6.43 -7.37 14.94
C ALA A 174 7.63 -6.79 15.72
N PRO A 175 7.63 -6.81 17.07
CA PRO A 175 6.59 -7.34 17.95
C PRO A 175 5.44 -6.35 18.31
N GLU A 176 5.49 -5.11 17.81
CA GLU A 176 4.65 -3.99 18.27
C GLU A 176 3.19 -4.21 17.89
N ASN A 177 2.94 -4.52 16.62
CA ASN A 177 1.61 -4.68 16.06
C ASN A 177 1.34 -6.13 15.64
N ARG A 178 2.37 -6.98 15.58
CA ARG A 178 2.27 -8.38 15.16
C ARG A 178 3.05 -9.30 16.10
N PRO A 179 2.64 -10.58 16.24
CA PRO A 179 3.48 -11.55 16.93
C PRO A 179 4.77 -11.82 16.13
N VAL A 180 5.85 -12.11 16.84
CA VAL A 180 7.07 -12.65 16.24
C VAL A 180 6.85 -14.13 15.99
N ALA A 181 6.90 -14.57 14.73
CA ALA A 181 7.00 -15.98 14.37
C ALA A 181 8.47 -16.43 14.36
N GLY A 182 8.72 -17.75 14.43
CA GLY A 182 10.07 -18.29 14.38
C GLY A 182 10.92 -18.02 15.62
N THR A 183 10.34 -17.97 16.82
CA THR A 183 11.10 -17.71 18.05
C THR A 183 12.14 -18.79 18.36
N ASP A 184 11.93 -20.01 17.89
CA ASP A 184 12.88 -21.12 17.96
C ASP A 184 14.02 -21.03 16.92
N THR A 185 13.82 -20.28 15.84
CA THR A 185 14.81 -20.03 14.78
C THR A 185 15.41 -18.62 14.83
N GLY A 186 15.10 -17.85 15.88
CA GLY A 186 15.57 -16.48 16.03
C GLY A 186 14.98 -15.51 15.00
N GLY A 187 13.84 -15.84 14.39
CA GLY A 187 13.21 -15.03 13.35
C GLY A 187 14.09 -14.91 12.10
N ASP A 188 14.76 -15.99 11.69
CA ASP A 188 15.55 -16.04 10.45
C ASP A 188 14.65 -15.74 9.24
N PRO A 189 14.88 -14.66 8.48
CA PRO A 189 14.04 -14.30 7.34
C PRO A 189 14.26 -15.22 6.12
N GLY A 190 15.26 -16.12 6.14
CA GLY A 190 15.41 -17.16 5.13
C GLY A 190 14.40 -18.31 5.23
N ILE A 191 13.67 -18.42 6.34
CA ILE A 191 12.70 -19.50 6.61
C ILE A 191 11.30 -18.99 6.30
N ALA A 192 10.60 -19.62 5.35
CA ALA A 192 9.29 -19.15 4.88
C ALA A 192 8.22 -19.14 5.99
N GLU A 193 8.24 -20.11 6.89
CA GLU A 193 7.29 -20.23 8.00
C GLU A 193 7.38 -19.05 8.98
N ASN A 194 8.56 -18.43 9.10
CA ASN A 194 8.74 -17.25 9.95
C ASN A 194 7.97 -16.03 9.42
N TRP A 195 7.58 -16.03 8.14
CA TRP A 195 6.82 -14.94 7.52
C TRP A 195 5.31 -15.04 7.73
N TYR A 196 4.80 -16.06 8.43
CA TYR A 196 3.36 -16.34 8.55
C TYR A 196 2.51 -15.09 8.84
N PHE A 197 2.86 -14.32 9.87
CA PHE A 197 2.09 -13.13 10.23
C PHE A 197 2.30 -11.96 9.26
N ALA A 198 3.47 -11.86 8.62
CA ALA A 198 3.74 -10.84 7.60
C ALA A 198 2.93 -11.10 6.33
N VAL A 199 2.90 -12.36 5.86
CA VAL A 199 2.10 -12.80 4.70
C VAL A 199 0.62 -12.61 4.97
N TRP A 200 0.12 -13.01 6.14
CA TRP A 200 -1.27 -12.73 6.50
C TRP A 200 -1.54 -11.21 6.48
N SER A 201 -0.65 -10.43 7.10
CA SER A 201 -0.78 -8.97 7.13
C SER A 201 -0.60 -8.28 5.79
N TYR A 202 -0.10 -8.98 4.76
CA TYR A 202 0.04 -8.46 3.42
C TYR A 202 -1.35 -8.09 2.92
N ASN A 203 -2.23 -9.09 2.76
CA ASN A 203 -3.62 -8.91 2.34
C ASN A 203 -4.49 -8.21 3.39
N GLY A 204 -4.31 -8.51 4.68
CA GLY A 204 -5.07 -7.87 5.75
C GLY A 204 -5.02 -8.62 7.08
N PHE A 205 -4.87 -7.89 8.19
CA PHE A 205 -4.73 -8.47 9.52
C PHE A 205 -5.85 -8.01 10.44
N THR A 206 -6.55 -8.92 11.11
CA THR A 206 -7.54 -8.58 12.13
C THR A 206 -6.93 -8.73 13.54
N GLY A 207 -6.84 -7.64 14.31
CA GLY A 207 -6.21 -7.58 15.64
C GLY A 207 -5.74 -6.15 16.02
N PRO A 208 -4.95 -5.96 17.11
CA PRO A 208 -4.29 -4.67 17.35
C PRO A 208 -3.46 -4.22 16.13
N GLY A 209 -3.71 -3.00 15.62
CA GLY A 209 -3.13 -2.53 14.36
C GLY A 209 -3.76 -3.14 13.10
N ALA A 210 -5.04 -3.51 13.17
CA ALA A 210 -5.81 -4.03 12.02
C ALA A 210 -5.90 -3.04 10.86
N ASN A 211 -5.78 -1.74 11.12
CA ASN A 211 -5.81 -0.67 10.14
C ASN A 211 -4.58 -0.58 9.21
N ARG A 212 -3.80 -1.66 9.07
CA ARG A 212 -2.55 -1.69 8.31
C ARG A 212 -2.53 -2.88 7.36
N SER A 213 -3.50 -2.89 6.46
CA SER A 213 -3.58 -3.76 5.29
C SER A 213 -2.79 -3.10 4.13
N ASN A 214 -2.21 -3.84 3.18
CA ASN A 214 -2.36 -3.36 1.79
C ASN A 214 -3.83 -3.68 1.45
N HIS A 215 -4.55 -3.07 0.54
CA HIS A 215 -6.03 -3.06 0.51
C HIS A 215 -6.63 -2.09 1.55
N PRO A 216 -7.50 -1.18 1.14
CA PRO A 216 -8.36 -0.44 2.04
C PRO A 216 -9.24 -1.40 2.86
N LEU A 217 -9.45 -1.09 4.15
CA LEU A 217 -10.46 -1.74 4.99
C LEU A 217 -11.87 -1.17 4.74
#